data_AF-A0A8T4W995-F1
#
_entry.id   AF-A0A8T4W995-F1
#
_cell.length_a   1.000
_cell.length_b   1.000
_cell.length_c   1.000
_cell.angle_alpha   90.00
_cell.angle_beta   90.00
_cell.angle_gamma   90.00
#
_symmetry.space_group_name_H-M   'P 1'
#
loop_
_entity.id
_entity.type
_entity.pdbx_description
1 polymer ?
#
loop_
_entity_poly.entity_id
_entity_poly.type
_entity_poly.pdbx_seq_one_letter_code
_entity_poly.pdbx_strand_id
1 'polypeptide(L)'
;MKKIMLSFLFLFLLLNVNTNAILTDDSLSENQSFTFSFSSPEIKMINDEIQIFIKEASSSITDPGYPSLPKYTKTIILPQASKISSVTIKDYVSSLHSLNATISLSPFPQCYDKQLVEEMNESLFSSYQLTESWND
;
A
#
# COMPACT_ATOMS: atom_id res chain seq x y z
N MET A 1 41.87 15.73 54.12
CA MET A 1 41.85 14.68 53.08
C MET A 1 40.44 14.34 52.57
N LYS A 2 39.47 13.99 53.43
CA LYS A 2 38.09 13.63 53.01
C LYS A 2 37.38 14.69 52.14
N LYS A 3 37.53 15.99 52.47
CA LYS A 3 36.91 17.10 51.71
C LYS A 3 37.51 17.30 50.31
N ILE A 4 38.81 17.05 50.15
CA ILE A 4 39.51 17.15 48.86
C ILE A 4 39.09 15.99 47.96
N MET A 5 38.99 14.78 48.52
CA MET A 5 38.52 13.61 47.79
C MET A 5 37.05 13.78 47.34
N LEU A 6 36.20 14.38 48.18
CA LEU A 6 34.81 14.68 47.83
C LEU A 6 34.71 15.71 46.69
N SER A 7 35.62 16.70 46.67
CA SER A 7 35.70 17.70 45.60
C SER A 7 36.09 17.09 44.26
N PHE A 8 37.02 16.14 44.25
CA PHE A 8 37.41 15.42 43.03
C PHE A 8 36.30 14.51 42.52
N LEU A 9 35.54 13.87 43.41
CA LEU A 9 34.37 13.07 43.03
C LEU A 9 33.29 13.94 42.38
N PHE A 10 33.03 15.13 42.93
CA PHE A 10 32.07 16.07 42.36
C PHE A 10 32.52 16.61 40.99
N LEU A 11 33.82 16.91 40.85
CA LEU A 11 34.39 17.34 39.58
C LEU A 11 34.30 16.23 38.51
N PHE A 12 34.51 14.97 38.91
CA PHE A 12 34.37 13.82 38.03
C PHE A 12 32.92 13.58 37.60
N LEU A 13 31.94 13.80 38.50
CA LEU A 13 30.52 13.75 38.16
C LEU A 13 30.11 14.84 37.17
N LEU A 14 30.62 16.07 37.36
CA LEU A 14 30.33 17.22 36.49
C LEU A 14 30.98 17.10 35.10
N LEU A 15 32.06 16.31 34.97
CA LEU A 15 32.68 16.02 33.68
C LEU A 15 31.92 14.95 32.88
N ASN A 16 31.03 14.17 33.51
CA ASN A 16 30.24 13.12 32.85
C ASN A 16 28.86 13.58 32.34
N VAL A 17 28.45 14.84 32.57
CA VAL A 17 27.10 15.31 32.17
C VAL A 17 26.99 15.80 30.73
N ASN A 18 28.04 15.74 29.91
CA ASN A 18 27.95 16.23 28.52
C ASN A 18 28.64 15.31 27.52
N THR A 19 27.95 14.25 27.11
CA THR A 19 27.92 13.81 25.71
C THR A 19 26.60 13.08 25.43
N ASN A 20 25.46 13.71 25.70
CA ASN A 20 24.32 13.41 24.85
C ASN A 20 24.64 14.11 23.54
N ALA A 21 25.15 13.30 22.60
CA ALA A 21 25.30 13.70 21.22
C ALA A 21 24.04 14.47 20.84
N ILE A 22 24.24 15.71 20.39
CA ILE A 22 23.27 16.40 19.57
C ILE A 22 23.03 15.44 18.41
N LEU A 23 21.95 14.67 18.49
CA LEU A 23 21.37 14.02 17.33
C LEU A 23 20.99 15.21 16.46
N THR A 24 21.88 15.55 15.53
CA THR A 24 21.48 16.31 14.36
C THR A 24 20.26 15.61 13.83
N ASP A 25 19.18 16.37 13.71
CA ASP A 25 17.94 16.01 13.05
C ASP A 25 18.22 15.78 11.55
N ASP A 26 19.08 14.82 11.25
CA ASP A 26 19.09 14.12 9.98
C ASP A 26 17.90 13.18 10.09
N SER A 27 16.71 13.73 9.88
CA SER A 27 15.57 12.93 9.44
C SER A 27 16.09 12.11 8.27
N LEU A 28 16.36 10.82 8.52
CA LEU A 28 17.02 9.92 7.59
C LEU A 28 16.06 9.71 6.41
N SER A 29 16.13 10.62 5.44
CA SER A 29 15.24 10.63 4.29
C SER A 29 15.73 9.59 3.31
N GLU A 30 15.25 8.37 3.47
CA GLU A 30 15.53 7.28 2.54
C GLU A 30 14.66 7.43 1.29
N ASN A 31 15.29 7.63 0.14
CA ASN A 31 14.60 7.65 -1.14
C ASN A 31 14.57 6.24 -1.73
N GLN A 32 13.38 5.68 -1.89
CA GLN A 32 13.18 4.42 -2.61
C GLN A 32 12.58 4.69 -3.99
N SER A 33 13.18 4.10 -5.02
CA SER A 33 12.73 4.23 -6.42
C SER A 33 12.23 2.90 -6.94
N PHE A 34 11.07 2.92 -7.60
CA PHE A 34 10.47 1.76 -8.24
C PHE A 34 10.24 2.06 -9.71
N THR A 35 10.63 1.12 -10.57
CA THR A 35 10.36 1.19 -12.01
C THR A 35 9.29 0.19 -12.37
N PHE A 36 8.29 0.65 -13.11
CA PHE A 36 7.20 -0.17 -13.61
C PHE A 36 7.19 -0.13 -15.14
N SER A 37 7.01 -1.29 -15.74
CA SER A 37 6.87 -1.45 -17.18
C SER A 37 5.61 -2.26 -17.44
N PHE A 38 4.85 -1.85 -18.44
CA PHE A 38 3.59 -2.48 -18.81
C PHE A 38 3.71 -3.10 -20.20
N SER A 39 3.03 -4.22 -20.37
CA SER A 39 2.79 -4.81 -21.68
C SER A 39 1.89 -3.92 -22.54
N SER A 40 1.96 -4.07 -23.86
CA SER A 40 1.03 -3.39 -24.77
C SER A 40 -0.41 -3.79 -24.44
N PRO A 41 -1.36 -2.84 -24.41
CA PRO A 41 -2.74 -3.14 -24.06
C PRO A 41 -3.40 -4.02 -25.13
N GLU A 42 -4.21 -4.98 -24.70
CA GLU A 42 -5.12 -5.72 -25.56
C GLU A 42 -6.49 -5.02 -25.54
N ILE A 43 -7.00 -4.62 -26.71
CA ILE A 43 -8.25 -3.87 -26.85
C ILE A 43 -9.27 -4.77 -27.53
N LYS A 44 -10.38 -5.06 -26.86
CA LYS A 44 -11.45 -5.93 -27.35
C LYS A 44 -12.78 -5.18 -27.41
N MET A 45 -13.59 -5.52 -28.41
CA MET A 45 -14.99 -5.11 -28.49
C MET A 45 -15.86 -6.19 -27.86
N ILE A 46 -16.66 -5.82 -26.85
CA ILE A 46 -17.60 -6.70 -26.16
C ILE A 46 -18.90 -5.92 -25.98
N ASN A 47 -20.01 -6.42 -26.53
CA ASN A 47 -21.34 -5.78 -26.46
C ASN A 47 -21.32 -4.29 -26.92
N ASP A 48 -20.68 -4.01 -28.05
CA ASP A 48 -20.50 -2.67 -28.63
C ASP A 48 -19.68 -1.67 -27.79
N GLU A 49 -19.07 -2.14 -26.70
CA GLU A 49 -18.17 -1.35 -25.87
C GLU A 49 -16.73 -1.86 -25.96
N ILE A 50 -15.78 -0.97 -25.71
CA ILE A 50 -14.36 -1.29 -25.62
C ILE A 50 -14.03 -1.77 -24.21
N GLN A 51 -13.37 -2.91 -24.12
CA GLN A 51 -12.65 -3.35 -22.93
C GLN A 51 -11.16 -3.35 -23.21
N ILE A 52 -10.41 -2.72 -22.31
CA ILE A 52 -8.96 -2.62 -22.38
C ILE A 52 -8.39 -3.59 -21.33
N PHE A 53 -7.38 -4.36 -21.71
CA PHE A 53 -6.69 -5.28 -20.83
C PHE A 53 -5.19 -4.99 -20.85
N ILE A 54 -4.56 -5.05 -19.69
CA ILE A 54 -3.10 -4.98 -19.54
C ILE A 54 -2.71 -6.18 -18.69
N LYS A 55 -1.73 -6.97 -19.13
CA LYS A 55 -1.36 -8.24 -18.49
C LYS A 55 -1.04 -8.10 -17.01
N GLU A 56 -0.36 -7.01 -16.66
CA GLU A 56 0.04 -6.73 -15.29
C GLU A 56 -1.12 -6.26 -14.40
N ALA A 57 -2.20 -5.71 -14.98
CA ALA A 57 -3.30 -5.17 -14.21
C ALA A 57 -4.09 -6.30 -13.51
N SER A 58 -4.24 -6.16 -12.19
CA SER A 58 -4.96 -7.13 -11.35
C SER A 58 -6.40 -6.71 -11.06
N SER A 59 -6.79 -5.51 -11.47
CA SER A 59 -8.09 -4.91 -11.19
C SER A 59 -8.41 -3.83 -12.24
N SER A 60 -9.59 -3.24 -12.15
CA SER A 60 -9.96 -2.03 -12.89
C SER A 60 -10.27 -0.88 -11.92
N ILE A 61 -10.33 0.34 -12.45
CA ILE A 61 -10.94 1.48 -11.75
C ILE A 61 -12.40 1.13 -11.48
N THR A 62 -12.87 1.41 -10.26
CA THR A 62 -14.19 1.00 -9.76
C THR A 62 -15.09 2.19 -9.44
N ASP A 63 -14.68 3.41 -9.78
CA ASP A 63 -15.49 4.61 -9.60
C ASP A 63 -16.75 4.50 -10.46
N PRO A 64 -17.95 4.37 -9.84
CA PRO A 64 -19.15 4.03 -10.59
C PRO A 64 -19.50 5.06 -11.64
N GLY A 65 -19.82 4.60 -12.86
CA GLY A 65 -20.15 5.48 -13.99
C GLY A 65 -18.93 6.10 -14.68
N TYR A 66 -17.70 5.85 -14.23
CA TYR A 66 -16.48 6.20 -14.95
C TYR A 66 -16.00 5.04 -15.85
N PRO A 67 -15.26 5.30 -16.93
CA PRO A 67 -14.65 4.25 -17.75
C PRO A 67 -13.86 3.24 -16.92
N SER A 68 -14.16 1.95 -17.09
CA SER A 68 -13.46 0.85 -16.43
C SER A 68 -12.10 0.62 -17.08
N LEU A 69 -11.08 1.31 -16.57
CA LEU A 69 -9.70 1.19 -17.05
C LEU A 69 -8.88 0.18 -16.21
N PRO A 70 -7.94 -0.57 -16.81
CA PRO A 70 -7.03 -1.44 -16.08
C PRO A 70 -6.22 -0.70 -15.02
N LYS A 71 -6.06 -1.33 -13.87
CA LYS A 71 -5.29 -0.83 -12.73
C LYS A 71 -4.31 -1.89 -12.24
N TYR A 72 -3.04 -1.53 -12.21
CA TYR A 72 -1.99 -2.29 -11.53
C TYR A 72 -1.82 -1.78 -10.10
N THR A 73 -1.77 -2.70 -9.14
CA THR A 73 -1.52 -2.39 -7.73
C THR A 73 -0.34 -3.21 -7.24
N LYS A 74 0.62 -2.56 -6.57
CA LYS A 74 1.77 -3.23 -5.94
C LYS A 74 1.91 -2.76 -4.49
N THR A 75 2.11 -3.72 -3.60
CA THR A 75 2.40 -3.47 -2.19
C THR A 75 3.90 -3.32 -1.99
N ILE A 76 4.31 -2.27 -1.27
CA ILE A 76 5.71 -2.02 -0.90
C ILE A 76 5.80 -2.09 0.63
N ILE A 77 6.76 -2.86 1.13
CA ILE A 77 7.02 -2.99 2.57
C ILE A 77 8.06 -1.92 2.94
N LEU A 78 7.68 -1.05 3.87
CA LEU A 78 8.56 -0.02 4.39
C LEU A 78 9.07 -0.40 5.80
N PRO A 79 10.23 0.12 6.22
CA PRO A 79 10.73 -0.08 7.58
C PRO A 79 9.72 0.36 8.65
N GLN A 80 9.76 -0.29 9.80
CA GLN A 80 8.90 0.07 10.94
C GLN A 80 9.11 1.53 11.33
N ALA A 81 8.02 2.21 11.69
CA ALA A 81 7.99 3.65 12.04
C ALA A 81 8.39 4.62 10.92
N SER A 82 8.48 4.16 9.66
CA SER A 82 8.63 5.05 8.51
C SER A 82 7.33 5.81 8.21
N LYS A 83 7.46 7.00 7.62
CA LYS A 83 6.34 7.81 7.11
C LYS A 83 6.66 8.28 5.70
N ILE A 84 5.75 8.03 4.77
CA ILE A 84 5.87 8.55 3.41
C ILE A 84 5.62 10.06 3.45
N SER A 85 6.63 10.84 3.08
CA SER A 85 6.53 12.31 2.97
C SER A 85 5.99 12.75 1.61
N SER A 86 6.42 12.09 0.54
CA SER A 86 6.03 12.40 -0.84
C SER A 86 6.15 11.19 -1.74
N VAL A 87 5.34 11.15 -2.80
CA VAL A 87 5.47 10.21 -3.91
C VAL A 87 5.61 11.03 -5.19
N THR A 88 6.71 10.83 -5.91
CA THR A 88 6.98 11.51 -7.18
C THR A 88 6.92 10.51 -8.31
N ILE A 89 6.10 10.80 -9.32
CA ILE A 89 5.98 9.97 -10.52
C ILE A 89 6.74 10.66 -11.66
N LYS A 90 7.54 9.89 -12.39
CA LYS A 90 8.21 10.32 -13.61
C LYS A 90 7.82 9.38 -14.74
N ASP A 91 7.12 9.91 -15.73
CA ASP A 91 6.76 9.15 -16.92
C ASP A 91 7.98 9.05 -17.83
N TYR A 92 8.28 7.83 -18.29
CA TYR A 92 9.40 7.59 -19.20
C TYR A 92 8.93 7.44 -20.65
N VAL A 93 7.90 6.64 -20.88
CA VAL A 93 7.37 6.34 -22.21
C VAL A 93 5.86 6.32 -22.15
N SER A 94 5.22 7.06 -23.04
CA SER A 94 3.77 7.09 -23.22
C SER A 94 3.42 6.83 -24.67
N SER A 95 2.43 5.96 -24.93
CA SER A 95 1.83 5.76 -26.25
C SER A 95 0.39 6.29 -26.26
N LEU A 96 -0.01 6.86 -27.39
CA LEU A 96 -1.38 7.30 -27.61
C LEU A 96 -2.12 6.26 -28.47
N HIS A 97 -3.28 5.82 -28.01
CA HIS A 97 -4.15 4.89 -28.72
C HIS A 97 -5.49 5.56 -29.03
N SER A 98 -5.80 5.71 -30.31
CA SER A 98 -7.11 6.19 -30.75
C SER A 98 -8.14 5.07 -30.64
N LEU A 99 -9.25 5.37 -29.98
CA LEU A 99 -10.37 4.44 -29.80
C LEU A 99 -11.51 4.83 -30.76
N ASN A 100 -12.23 3.85 -31.28
CA ASN A 100 -13.32 4.03 -32.23
C ASN A 100 -14.71 3.81 -31.61
N ALA A 101 -14.77 3.49 -30.32
CA ALA A 101 -15.99 3.26 -29.55
C ALA A 101 -15.78 3.67 -28.08
N THR A 102 -16.85 3.62 -27.29
CA THR A 102 -16.84 4.00 -25.88
C THR A 102 -16.32 2.84 -25.02
N ILE A 103 -15.59 3.17 -23.95
CA ILE A 103 -15.10 2.18 -22.99
C ILE A 103 -16.25 1.80 -22.04
N SER A 104 -16.36 0.51 -21.70
CA SER A 104 -17.33 0.03 -20.71
C SER A 104 -17.22 0.80 -19.40
N LEU A 105 -18.37 1.17 -18.82
CA LEU A 105 -18.41 1.90 -17.56
C LEU A 105 -18.24 0.95 -16.37
N SER A 106 -17.64 1.47 -15.30
CA SER A 106 -17.50 0.76 -14.03
C SER A 106 -18.89 0.57 -13.40
N PRO A 107 -19.25 -0.65 -12.98
CA PRO A 107 -20.56 -0.93 -12.42
C PRO A 107 -20.72 -0.22 -11.07
N PHE A 108 -21.97 0.09 -10.72
CA PHE A 108 -22.28 0.51 -9.35
C PHE A 108 -22.08 -0.67 -8.39
N PRO A 109 -21.62 -0.41 -7.15
CA PRO A 109 -21.54 -1.44 -6.12
C PRO A 109 -22.93 -2.04 -5.97
N GLN A 110 -23.02 -3.35 -6.15
CA GLN A 110 -24.28 -4.05 -5.95
C GLN A 110 -24.49 -4.21 -4.44
N CYS A 111 -25.67 -3.82 -3.95
CA CYS A 111 -26.11 -4.29 -2.65
C CYS A 111 -26.40 -5.78 -2.80
N TYR A 112 -25.68 -6.62 -2.06
CA TYR A 112 -26.05 -8.02 -1.97
C TYR A 112 -27.41 -8.12 -1.27
N ASP A 113 -28.31 -8.93 -1.83
CA ASP A 113 -29.53 -9.31 -1.15
C ASP A 113 -29.15 -10.02 0.16
N LYS A 114 -29.82 -9.69 1.27
CA LYS A 114 -29.55 -10.30 2.58
C LYS A 114 -29.62 -11.82 2.50
N GLN A 115 -30.58 -12.34 1.74
CA GLN A 115 -30.72 -13.78 1.56
C GLN A 115 -29.50 -14.39 0.85
N LEU A 116 -28.96 -13.71 -0.17
CA LEU A 116 -27.76 -14.16 -0.88
C LEU A 116 -26.52 -14.11 0.03
N VAL A 117 -26.42 -13.10 0.90
CA VAL A 117 -25.33 -12.99 1.89
C VAL A 117 -25.42 -14.11 2.92
N GLU A 118 -26.62 -14.43 3.40
CA GLU A 118 -26.86 -15.53 4.33
C GLU A 118 -26.51 -16.87 3.68
N GLU A 119 -26.96 -17.13 2.45
CA GLU A 119 -26.62 -18.34 1.68
C GLU A 119 -25.11 -18.46 1.42
N MET A 120 -24.44 -17.36 1.04
CA MET A 120 -22.99 -17.32 0.88
C MET A 120 -22.25 -17.58 2.19
N ASN A 121 -22.67 -16.96 3.29
CA ASN A 121 -22.07 -17.17 4.60
C ASN A 121 -22.29 -18.63 5.06
N GLU A 122 -23.48 -19.18 4.93
CA GLU A 122 -23.75 -20.58 5.25
C GLU A 122 -22.86 -21.50 4.43
N SER A 123 -22.66 -21.24 3.13
CA SER A 123 -21.75 -22.04 2.29
C SER A 123 -20.27 -21.93 2.70
N LEU A 124 -19.82 -20.74 3.12
CA LEU A 124 -18.43 -20.48 3.49
C LEU A 124 -18.08 -20.95 4.90
N PHE A 125 -19.04 -20.87 5.82
CA PHE A 125 -18.85 -21.21 7.24
C PHE A 125 -19.38 -22.60 7.62
N SER A 126 -20.19 -23.27 6.78
CA SER A 126 -20.60 -24.67 7.02
C SER A 126 -19.44 -25.66 6.87
N SER A 127 -18.38 -25.31 6.13
CA SER A 127 -17.15 -26.10 6.05
C SER A 127 -16.16 -25.84 7.19
N TYR A 128 -16.39 -24.82 8.04
CA TYR A 128 -15.59 -24.59 9.23
C TYR A 128 -16.06 -25.51 10.37
N GLN A 129 -15.59 -26.76 10.34
CA GLN A 129 -15.50 -27.54 11.57
C GLN A 129 -14.45 -26.86 12.44
N LEU A 130 -14.85 -26.25 13.56
CA LEU A 130 -13.92 -25.80 14.60
C LEU A 130 -13.16 -27.03 15.13
N THR A 131 -12.04 -27.38 14.52
CA THR A 131 -11.08 -28.37 15.04
C THR A 131 -10.10 -27.71 16.00
N GLU A 132 -10.60 -26.92 16.93
CA GLU A 132 -9.82 -26.53 18.11
C GLU A 132 -10.59 -26.91 19.36
N SER A 133 -10.34 -28.13 19.84
CA SER A 133 -10.59 -28.47 21.23
C SER A 133 -9.49 -27.81 22.06
N TRP A 134 -9.81 -26.70 22.70
CA TRP A 134 -9.05 -26.23 23.85
C TRP A 134 -9.40 -27.16 25.01
N ASN A 135 -8.68 -28.28 25.11
CA ASN A 135 -8.72 -29.11 26.31
C ASN A 135 -7.82 -28.45 27.37
N ASP A 136 -8.46 -28.00 28.45
CA ASP A 136 -7.81 -27.69 29.73
C ASP A 136 -7.30 -28.97 30.42
#